data_AF-A0A1Y6D2E3-F1
#
_entry.id   AF-A0A1Y6D2E3-F1
#
_cell.length_a   1.000
_cell.length_b   1.000
_cell.length_c   1.000
_cell.angle_alpha   90.00
_cell.angle_beta   90.00
_cell.angle_gamma   90.00
#
_symmetry.space_group_name_H-M   'P 1'
#
loop_
_entity.id
_entity.type
_entity.pdbx_description
1 polymer ?
#
loop_
_entity_poly.entity_id
_entity_poly.type
_entity_poly.pdbx_seq_one_letter_code
_entity_poly.pdbx_strand_id
1 'polypeptide(L)'
;MTIDFDHLDPDALDFLSARSLSQVPAGTPRTELFQQGRYAAYAQDLGFAWRWAIARDGRDIQEGPALSLESAHLSARRVLAFFVRLDSPPTPA
;
A
#
# COMPACT_ATOMS: atom_id res chain seq x y z
N MET A 1 9.58 19.90 3.14
CA MET A 1 8.12 19.81 2.95
C MET A 1 7.57 19.18 4.21
N THR A 2 7.06 20.00 5.12
CA THR A 2 6.44 19.54 6.37
C THR A 2 4.98 19.28 6.05
N ILE A 3 4.47 18.10 6.37
CA ILE A 3 3.03 17.85 6.29
C ILE A 3 2.40 18.66 7.41
N ASP A 4 1.50 19.56 7.03
CA ASP A 4 0.69 20.33 7.98
C ASP A 4 -0.48 19.45 8.41
N PHE A 5 -0.44 19.01 9.67
CA PHE A 5 -1.45 18.13 10.26
C PHE A 5 -2.63 18.91 10.85
N ASP A 6 -2.56 20.24 10.92
CA ASP A 6 -3.59 21.08 11.58
C ASP A 6 -4.85 21.28 10.72
N HIS A 7 -4.80 20.88 9.45
CA HIS A 7 -5.91 20.98 8.49
C HIS A 7 -6.44 19.63 8.00
N LEU A 8 -5.93 18.52 8.53
CA LEU A 8 -6.48 17.22 8.22
C LEU A 8 -7.74 16.97 9.03
N ASP A 9 -8.76 16.44 8.36
CA ASP A 9 -9.99 15.99 9.00
C ASP A 9 -9.63 15.05 10.18
N PRO A 10 -10.09 15.33 11.41
CA PRO A 10 -9.86 14.46 12.56
C PRO A 10 -10.21 12.99 12.28
N ASP A 11 -11.23 12.72 11.47
CA ASP A 11 -11.61 11.37 11.07
C ASP A 11 -10.55 10.74 10.15
N ALA A 12 -9.93 11.52 9.27
CA ALA A 12 -8.83 11.06 8.42
C ALA A 12 -7.55 10.78 9.23
N LEU A 13 -7.30 11.55 10.30
CA LEU A 13 -6.18 11.31 11.22
C LEU A 13 -6.38 10.04 12.05
N ASP A 14 -7.62 9.74 12.48
CA ASP A 14 -7.92 8.50 13.22
C ASP A 14 -7.71 7.26 12.32
N PHE A 15 -8.14 7.34 11.05
CA PHE A 15 -7.88 6.31 10.04
C PHE A 15 -6.39 6.03 9.80
N LEU A 16 -5.53 7.06 9.90
CA LEU A 16 -4.09 6.94 9.67
C LEU A 16 -3.31 6.55 10.94
N SER A 17 -3.82 6.86 12.13
CA SER A 17 -3.06 6.78 13.39
C SER A 17 -3.25 5.48 14.17
N ALA A 18 -4.38 4.78 14.04
CA ALA A 18 -4.64 3.61 14.87
C ALA A 18 -5.51 2.57 14.16
N ARG A 19 -4.89 1.52 13.60
CA ARG A 19 -5.56 0.28 13.16
C ARG A 19 -6.82 0.52 12.32
N SER A 20 -6.66 0.60 11.00
CA SER A 20 -7.19 -0.44 10.10
C SER A 20 -7.30 0.07 8.66
N LEU A 21 -6.16 0.11 7.96
CA LEU A 21 -6.19 -0.10 6.52
C LEU A 21 -6.80 -1.47 6.16
N SER A 22 -6.86 -2.38 7.12
CA SER A 22 -7.57 -3.66 7.06
C SER A 22 -9.11 -3.55 7.07
N GLN A 23 -9.69 -2.38 7.33
CA GLN A 23 -11.14 -2.12 7.35
C GLN A 23 -11.53 -1.17 6.21
N VAL A 24 -10.83 -1.23 5.08
CA VAL A 24 -11.34 -0.59 3.87
C VAL A 24 -12.76 -1.10 3.62
N PRO A 25 -13.75 -0.21 3.43
CA PRO A 25 -15.13 -0.60 3.22
C PRO A 25 -15.24 -1.70 2.17
N ALA A 26 -16.07 -2.71 2.45
CA ALA A 26 -16.32 -3.78 1.51
C ALA A 26 -16.86 -3.17 0.20
N GLY A 27 -16.23 -3.52 -0.93
CA GLY A 27 -16.61 -3.01 -2.25
C GLY A 27 -15.81 -1.80 -2.74
N THR A 28 -14.86 -1.25 -1.98
CA THR A 28 -13.96 -0.19 -2.49
C THR A 28 -13.16 -0.71 -3.70
N PRO A 29 -13.28 -0.07 -4.88
CA PRO A 29 -12.62 -0.51 -6.11
C PRO A 29 -11.11 -0.66 -5.95
N ARG A 30 -10.58 -1.80 -6.39
CA ARG A 30 -9.16 -2.14 -6.31
C ARG A 30 -8.52 -1.96 -7.69
N THR A 31 -7.64 -0.97 -7.82
CA THR A 31 -6.86 -0.72 -9.02
C THR A 31 -5.56 -1.51 -8.94
N GLU A 32 -5.27 -2.34 -9.94
CA GLU A 32 -3.97 -3.02 -10.02
C GLU A 32 -2.87 -2.01 -10.36
N LEU A 33 -1.76 -2.06 -9.63
CA LEU A 33 -0.57 -1.24 -9.87
C LEU A 33 0.45 -2.00 -10.71
N PHE A 34 0.74 -3.24 -10.34
CA PHE A 34 1.66 -4.13 -11.05
C PHE A 34 1.54 -5.58 -10.56
N GLN A 35 1.98 -6.51 -11.40
CA GLN A 35 2.09 -7.94 -11.11
C GLN A 35 3.49 -8.44 -11.47
N GLN A 36 4.11 -9.21 -10.57
CA GLN A 36 5.43 -9.80 -10.76
C GLN A 36 5.52 -11.19 -10.11
N GLY A 37 5.46 -12.23 -10.93
CA GLY A 37 5.49 -13.62 -10.44
C GLY A 37 4.32 -13.91 -9.51
N ARG A 38 4.62 -14.30 -8.27
CA ARG A 38 3.61 -14.57 -7.22
C ARG A 38 3.07 -13.32 -6.55
N TYR A 39 3.67 -12.16 -6.83
CA TYR A 39 3.31 -10.91 -6.20
C TYR A 39 2.39 -10.09 -7.10
N ALA A 40 1.41 -9.43 -6.50
CA ALA A 40 0.61 -8.39 -7.13
C ALA A 40 0.50 -7.21 -6.17
N ALA A 41 0.41 -5.99 -6.69
CA ALA A 41 0.16 -4.81 -5.88
C ALA A 41 -1.04 -4.04 -6.41
N TYR A 42 -1.73 -3.39 -5.49
CA TYR A 42 -2.98 -2.74 -5.75
C TYR A 42 -3.09 -1.45 -4.97
N ALA A 43 -3.92 -0.54 -5.45
CA ALA A 43 -4.31 0.68 -4.78
C ALA A 43 -5.84 0.78 -4.69
N GLN A 44 -6.31 1.41 -3.63
CA GLN A 44 -7.72 1.74 -3.40
C GLN A 44 -7.81 3.20 -2.99
N ASP A 45 -8.71 3.93 -3.64
CA ASP A 45 -9.04 5.30 -3.27
C ASP A 45 -10.03 5.29 -2.10
N LEU A 46 -9.69 5.98 -1.02
CA LEU A 46 -10.51 6.11 0.18
C LEU A 46 -11.19 7.48 0.25
N GLY A 47 -11.05 8.33 -0.78
CA GLY A 47 -11.60 9.69 -0.83
C GLY A 47 -10.72 10.73 -0.13
N PHE A 48 -10.02 10.37 0.95
CA PHE A 48 -9.08 11.24 1.67
C PHE A 48 -7.61 10.76 1.59
N ALA A 49 -7.40 9.50 1.18
CA ALA A 49 -6.09 8.88 1.06
C ALA A 49 -6.16 7.69 0.11
N TRP A 50 -5.00 7.12 -0.21
CA TRP A 50 -4.88 5.89 -0.95
C TRP A 50 -4.38 4.78 -0.02
N ARG A 51 -5.03 3.61 -0.04
CA ARG A 51 -4.45 2.39 0.49
C ARG A 51 -3.72 1.68 -0.62
N TRP A 52 -2.44 1.34 -0.42
CA TRP A 52 -1.79 0.33 -1.24
C TRP A 52 -1.71 -1.01 -0.49
N ALA A 53 -1.74 -2.10 -1.23
CA ALA A 53 -1.60 -3.46 -0.70
C ALA A 53 -0.76 -4.32 -1.64
N ILE A 54 0.10 -5.16 -1.08
CA ILE A 54 0.85 -6.19 -1.79
C ILE A 54 0.24 -7.54 -1.42
N ALA A 55 -0.11 -8.32 -2.43
CA ALA A 55 -0.56 -9.69 -2.31
C ALA A 55 0.53 -10.66 -2.78
N ARG A 56 0.61 -11.83 -2.13
CA ARG A 56 1.38 -12.99 -2.58
C ARG A 56 0.44 -14.19 -2.64
N ASP A 57 0.42 -14.87 -3.80
CA ASP A 57 -0.45 -16.04 -4.02
C ASP A 57 -1.94 -15.72 -3.71
N GLY A 58 -2.38 -14.52 -4.12
CA GLY A 58 -3.76 -14.05 -3.93
C GLY A 58 -4.12 -13.60 -2.51
N ARG A 59 -3.17 -13.57 -1.57
CA ARG A 59 -3.39 -13.10 -0.19
C ARG A 59 -2.60 -11.83 0.09
N ASP A 60 -3.25 -10.81 0.64
CA ASP A 60 -2.59 -9.58 1.06
C ASP A 60 -1.60 -9.88 2.19
N ILE A 61 -0.32 -9.52 2.00
CA ILE A 61 0.78 -9.75 2.94
C ILE A 61 1.31 -8.46 3.58
N GLN A 62 1.04 -7.31 2.96
CA GLN A 62 1.45 -6.00 3.44
C GLN A 62 0.52 -4.94 2.89
N GLU A 63 0.22 -3.93 3.70
CA GLU A 63 -0.54 -2.75 3.31
C GLU A 63 0.13 -1.47 3.83
N GLY A 64 -0.27 -0.33 3.27
CA GLY A 64 0.12 0.97 3.79
C GLY A 64 -0.67 2.13 3.18
N PRO A 65 -0.63 3.31 3.82
CA PRO A 65 -1.30 4.50 3.32
C PRO A 65 -0.39 5.24 2.33
N ALA A 66 -1.00 6.08 1.52
CA ALA A 66 -0.34 7.02 0.62
C ALA A 66 -1.26 8.23 0.38
N LEU A 67 -0.65 9.38 0.08
CA LEU A 67 -1.39 10.63 -0.15
C LEU A 67 -1.94 10.74 -1.58
N SER A 68 -1.43 9.93 -2.50
CA SER A 68 -1.81 9.94 -3.92
C SER A 68 -1.60 8.57 -4.54
N LEU A 69 -2.24 8.29 -5.68
CA LEU A 69 -2.01 7.07 -6.46
C LEU A 69 -0.53 6.92 -6.87
N GLU A 70 0.13 8.02 -7.22
CA GLU A 70 1.55 8.01 -7.59
C GLU A 70 2.44 7.61 -6.40
N SER A 71 2.20 8.19 -5.23
CA SER A 71 2.95 7.83 -4.01
C SER A 71 2.63 6.42 -3.52
N ALA A 72 1.40 5.93 -3.75
CA ALA A 72 0.99 4.55 -3.53
C ALA A 72 1.79 3.58 -4.42
N HIS A 73 1.89 3.88 -5.72
CA HIS A 73 2.68 3.12 -6.68
C HIS A 73 4.16 3.08 -6.27
N LEU A 74 4.77 4.23 -5.99
CA LEU A 74 6.17 4.30 -5.59
C LEU A 74 6.46 3.51 -4.31
N SER A 75 5.58 3.62 -3.31
CA SER A 75 5.73 2.93 -2.02
C SER A 75 5.61 1.42 -2.19
N ALA A 76 4.55 0.95 -2.85
CA ALA A 76 4.35 -0.47 -3.11
C ALA A 76 5.51 -1.06 -3.93
N ARG A 77 6.01 -0.33 -4.94
CA ARG A 77 7.13 -0.80 -5.77
C ARG A 77 8.41 -0.98 -4.96
N ARG A 78 8.72 -0.07 -4.04
CA ARG A 78 9.91 -0.17 -3.16
C ARG A 78 9.82 -1.36 -2.22
N VAL A 79 8.65 -1.59 -1.63
CA VAL A 79 8.42 -2.73 -0.73
C VAL A 79 8.44 -4.05 -1.50
N LEU A 80 7.85 -4.10 -2.70
CA LEU A 80 7.92 -5.29 -3.54
C LEU A 80 9.36 -5.63 -3.91
N ALA A 81 10.17 -4.64 -4.30
CA ALA A 81 11.58 -4.87 -4.63
C ALA A 81 12.34 -5.51 -3.46
N PHE A 82 12.00 -5.14 -2.23
CA PHE A 82 12.53 -5.78 -1.02
C PHE A 82 12.08 -7.25 -0.90
N PHE A 83 10.79 -7.55 -1.09
CA PHE A 83 10.30 -8.94 -1.05
C PHE A 83 10.88 -9.82 -2.15
N VAL A 84 10.98 -9.32 -3.38
CA VAL A 84 11.60 -10.04 -4.51
C VAL A 84 13.06 -10.36 -4.21
N ARG A 85 13.79 -9.43 -3.58
CA ARG A 85 15.16 -9.67 -3.14
C ARG A 85 15.25 -10.76 -2.07
N LEU A 86 14.30 -10.82 -1.12
CA LEU A 86 14.28 -11.86 -0.09
C LEU A 86 13.94 -13.26 -0.62
N ASP A 87 13.08 -13.33 -1.65
CA ASP A 87 12.72 -14.59 -2.30
C ASP A 87 13.80 -15.07 -3.29
N SER A 88 14.72 -14.20 -3.70
CA SER A 88 15.84 -14.58 -4.57
C SER A 88 16.88 -15.32 -3.73
N PRO A 89 17.31 -16.53 -4.12
CA PRO A 89 18.39 -17.22 -3.42
C PRO A 89 19.65 -16.35 -3.45
N PRO A 90 20.51 -16.37 -2.40
CA PRO A 90 21.78 -15.67 -2.47
C PRO A 90 22.55 -16.18 -3.68
N THR A 91 22.96 -15.26 -4.57
CA THR A 91 23.87 -15.59 -5.65
C THR A 91 25.14 -16.18 -5.02
N PRO A 92 25.54 -17.43 -5.34
CA PRO A 92 26.82 -17.94 -4.85
C PRO A 92 27.93 -17.03 -5.36
N ALA A 93 28.82 -16.63 -4.44
CA ALA A 93 30.01 -15.83 -4.72
C ALA A 93 31.01 -16.58 -5.61
#